data_AF-A0AAJ4DVZ8-F1
#
_entry.id   AF-A0AAJ4DVZ8-F1
#
_cell.length_a   1.000
_cell.length_b   1.000
_cell.length_c   1.000
_cell.angle_alpha   90.00
_cell.angle_beta   90.00
_cell.angle_gamma   90.00
#
_symmetry.space_group_name_H-M   'P 1'
#
loop_
_entity.id
_entity.type
_entity.pdbx_description
1 polymer ?
#
loop_
_entity_poly.entity_id
_entity_poly.type
_entity_poly.pdbx_seq_one_letter_code
_entity_poly.pdbx_strand_id
1 'polypeptide(L)'
;MDNIVDHYNLSEQQQDGDYQYPSGLFDFEVQQLRLAASAQIVLRLSSAIPANAIYRKYIESKGWFTFVEDANNALASTASVSDDCPAPGNVSFKSVLNQGDDCIQLTIEDGGPNDADGKVNGIVSDPGGIAVASTTPEVSIAVVSNNANTFSRNDQEQVVLRLKVTASLAGAQLDSLQISSSGDLNEQTDLSLVALYQDTDANGEGDTLLASGIYLQDDGQLEFTLSTPLQLSSGDTHLVITYQFKQCPTGLASCDTTTERR
;
A
#
# COMPACT_ATOMS: atom_id res chain seq x y z
N MET A 1 -37.32 17.23 13.45
CA MET A 1 -37.34 15.94 12.72
C MET A 1 -36.48 16.23 11.51
N ASP A 2 -35.18 15.98 11.66
CA ASP A 2 -34.20 16.32 10.64
C ASP A 2 -34.31 15.28 9.53
N ASN A 3 -34.76 15.73 8.36
CA ASN A 3 -34.80 14.93 7.15
C ASN A 3 -33.40 14.96 6.53
N ILE A 4 -32.52 14.06 6.99
CA ILE A 4 -31.29 13.75 6.25
C ILE A 4 -31.71 12.78 5.15
N VAL A 5 -31.76 13.27 3.91
CA VAL A 5 -31.93 12.45 2.71
C VAL A 5 -30.53 12.11 2.21
N ASP A 6 -30.15 10.84 2.33
CA ASP A 6 -28.97 10.27 1.69
C ASP A 6 -29.27 10.15 0.18
N HIS A 7 -28.77 11.10 -0.61
CA HIS A 7 -29.03 11.18 -2.04
C HIS A 7 -28.03 10.37 -2.87
N TYR A 8 -26.92 9.90 -2.30
CA TYR A 8 -25.84 9.29 -3.06
C TYR A 8 -25.38 7.93 -2.53
N ASN A 9 -25.34 6.92 -3.42
CA ASN A 9 -24.85 5.60 -3.05
C ASN A 9 -23.32 5.61 -2.83
N LEU A 10 -22.90 5.74 -1.57
CA LEU A 10 -21.49 5.81 -1.11
C LEU A 10 -20.62 4.63 -1.56
N SER A 11 -21.20 3.49 -1.98
CA SER A 11 -20.45 2.29 -2.40
C SER A 11 -19.72 2.44 -3.75
N GLU A 12 -20.24 3.25 -4.67
CA GLU A 12 -19.54 3.56 -5.94
C GLU A 12 -18.57 4.75 -5.78
N GLN A 13 -18.78 5.57 -4.76
CA GLN A 13 -17.95 6.75 -4.46
C GLN A 13 -16.61 6.40 -3.82
N GLN A 14 -16.41 5.19 -3.29
CA GLN A 14 -15.15 4.80 -2.64
C GLN A 14 -13.97 4.53 -3.62
N GLN A 15 -14.13 4.82 -4.92
CA GLN A 15 -13.12 4.59 -5.96
C GLN A 15 -12.10 5.73 -6.13
N ASP A 16 -11.89 6.59 -5.14
CA ASP A 16 -10.75 7.53 -5.13
C ASP A 16 -9.47 6.78 -4.74
N GLY A 17 -9.04 5.82 -5.57
CA GLY A 17 -8.05 4.79 -5.21
C GLY A 17 -6.70 5.33 -4.73
N ASP A 18 -6.34 6.53 -5.17
CA ASP A 18 -5.13 7.23 -4.76
C ASP A 18 -5.23 7.88 -3.38
N TYR A 19 -6.37 7.75 -2.70
CA TYR A 19 -6.65 8.38 -1.42
C TYR A 19 -7.31 7.43 -0.42
N GLN A 20 -6.99 7.65 0.87
CA GLN A 20 -7.65 7.04 2.00
C GLN A 20 -8.45 8.10 2.76
N TYR A 21 -9.56 7.70 3.40
CA TYR A 21 -10.46 8.58 4.14
C TYR A 21 -10.51 8.19 5.63
N PRO A 22 -9.56 8.63 6.46
CA PRO A 22 -9.46 8.19 7.87
C PRO A 22 -10.69 8.52 8.71
N SER A 23 -11.44 9.55 8.34
CA SER A 23 -12.68 9.95 9.01
C SER A 23 -13.96 9.53 8.26
N GLY A 24 -13.82 8.70 7.23
CA GLY A 24 -14.91 8.35 6.33
C GLY A 24 -15.32 9.50 5.41
N LEU A 25 -16.44 9.28 4.71
CA LEU A 25 -17.10 10.28 3.87
C LEU A 25 -18.27 10.90 4.62
N PHE A 26 -18.52 12.17 4.34
CA PHE A 26 -19.69 12.90 4.76
C PHE A 26 -20.60 13.10 3.54
N ASP A 27 -21.90 12.91 3.74
CA ASP A 27 -22.93 13.26 2.76
C ASP A 27 -24.00 14.13 3.45
N PHE A 28 -24.18 15.37 2.98
CA PHE A 28 -25.16 16.29 3.54
C PHE A 28 -25.71 17.28 2.52
N GLU A 29 -26.86 17.87 2.87
CA GLU A 29 -27.42 19.03 2.19
C GLU A 29 -27.69 20.17 3.18
N VAL A 30 -27.35 21.39 2.79
CA VAL A 30 -27.76 22.61 3.48
C VAL A 30 -28.78 23.33 2.63
N GLN A 31 -30.00 23.50 3.14
CA GLN A 31 -31.12 24.08 2.38
C GLN A 31 -31.50 25.48 2.89
N GLN A 32 -32.33 26.18 2.13
CA GLN A 32 -32.90 27.49 2.47
C GLN A 32 -31.87 28.63 2.57
N LEU A 33 -30.78 28.53 1.81
CA LEU A 33 -29.83 29.62 1.65
C LEU A 33 -30.44 30.75 0.81
N ARG A 34 -29.90 31.96 0.97
CA ARG A 34 -30.07 32.98 -0.07
C ARG A 34 -29.37 32.49 -1.32
N LEU A 35 -29.98 32.70 -2.49
CA LEU A 35 -29.41 32.29 -3.77
C LEU A 35 -27.97 32.80 -3.93
N ALA A 36 -27.07 31.90 -4.30
CA ALA A 36 -25.63 32.12 -4.48
C ALA A 36 -24.89 32.60 -3.21
N ALA A 37 -25.45 32.31 -2.03
CA ALA A 37 -24.74 32.54 -0.76
C ALA A 37 -23.92 31.31 -0.37
N SER A 38 -22.84 31.53 0.38
CA SER A 38 -22.10 30.44 1.00
C SER A 38 -22.72 29.98 2.32
N ALA A 39 -22.76 28.67 2.51
CA ALA A 39 -23.03 28.02 3.78
C ALA A 39 -21.73 27.82 4.56
N GLN A 40 -21.79 27.85 5.90
CA GLN A 40 -20.70 27.43 6.78
C GLN A 40 -21.14 26.17 7.53
N ILE A 41 -20.43 25.06 7.30
CA ILE A 41 -20.74 23.75 7.83
C ILE A 41 -19.61 23.31 8.73
N VAL A 42 -19.94 22.88 9.95
CA VAL A 42 -18.95 22.32 10.88
C VAL A 42 -19.14 20.81 10.97
N LEU A 43 -18.07 20.07 10.71
CA LEU A 43 -18.04 18.62 10.79
C LEU A 43 -17.06 18.19 11.88
N ARG A 44 -17.51 17.29 12.75
CA ARG A 44 -16.64 16.60 13.70
C ARG A 44 -16.05 15.36 13.04
N LEU A 45 -14.74 15.20 13.12
CA LEU A 45 -14.04 14.05 12.59
C LEU A 45 -14.00 12.92 13.61
N SER A 46 -14.02 11.67 13.15
CA SER A 46 -13.83 10.49 14.02
C SER A 46 -12.37 10.29 14.46
N SER A 47 -11.45 11.00 13.81
CA SER A 47 -10.01 11.00 14.09
C SER A 47 -9.44 12.38 13.81
N ALA A 48 -8.39 12.78 14.52
CA ALA A 48 -7.68 14.01 14.22
C ALA A 48 -7.16 14.05 12.77
N ILE A 49 -7.10 15.25 12.19
CA ILE A 49 -6.59 15.52 10.85
C ILE A 49 -5.14 15.02 10.75
N PRO A 50 -4.84 14.08 9.84
CA PRO A 50 -3.48 13.62 9.61
C PRO A 50 -2.58 14.69 8.97
N ALA A 51 -1.27 14.44 8.95
CA ALA A 51 -0.35 15.28 8.17
C ALA A 51 -0.68 15.22 6.67
N ASN A 52 -0.52 16.34 5.97
CA ASN A 52 -0.73 16.48 4.52
C ASN A 52 -2.14 16.11 4.05
N ALA A 53 -3.14 16.20 4.93
CA ALA A 53 -4.53 15.96 4.58
C ALA A 53 -5.06 17.03 3.62
N ILE A 54 -5.94 16.61 2.73
CA ILE A 54 -6.72 17.47 1.84
C ILE A 54 -8.21 17.15 1.99
N TYR A 55 -9.08 18.07 1.58
CA TYR A 55 -10.50 17.77 1.44
C TYR A 55 -10.80 17.36 0.01
N ARG A 56 -11.40 16.19 -0.17
CA ARG A 56 -11.81 15.66 -1.48
C ARG A 56 -13.32 15.80 -1.64
N LYS A 57 -13.74 16.17 -2.85
CA LYS A 57 -15.12 16.38 -3.25
C LYS A 57 -15.46 15.44 -4.38
N TYR A 58 -16.66 14.89 -4.34
CA TYR A 58 -17.21 14.13 -5.45
C TYR A 58 -18.35 14.90 -6.10
N ILE A 59 -18.32 15.00 -7.43
CA ILE A 59 -19.43 15.48 -8.24
C ILE A 59 -19.61 14.47 -9.36
N GLU A 60 -20.81 13.94 -9.56
CA GLU A 60 -21.07 12.88 -10.54
C GLU A 60 -20.54 13.22 -11.95
N SER A 61 -20.67 14.49 -12.36
CA SER A 61 -20.19 14.96 -13.66
C SER A 61 -18.67 15.19 -13.76
N LYS A 62 -17.96 15.25 -12.63
CA LYS A 62 -16.51 15.55 -12.56
C LYS A 62 -15.67 14.38 -11.99
N GLY A 63 -16.28 13.45 -11.27
CA GLY A 63 -15.57 12.50 -10.42
C GLY A 63 -14.99 13.16 -9.16
N TRP A 64 -13.97 12.54 -8.58
CA TRP A 64 -13.26 13.04 -7.40
C TRP A 64 -12.27 14.15 -7.76
N PHE A 65 -12.28 15.23 -6.98
CA PHE A 65 -11.32 16.33 -7.10
C PHE A 65 -11.01 16.94 -5.73
N THR A 66 -9.92 17.69 -5.67
CA THR A 66 -9.55 18.45 -4.46
C THR A 66 -10.45 19.66 -4.34
N PHE A 67 -10.96 19.92 -3.14
CA PHE A 67 -11.78 21.08 -2.82
C PHE A 67 -11.15 22.37 -3.36
N VAL A 68 -11.97 23.21 -4.00
CA VAL A 68 -11.54 24.47 -4.60
C VAL A 68 -11.73 25.59 -3.60
N GLU A 69 -10.65 26.22 -3.15
CA GLU A 69 -10.70 27.42 -2.29
C GLU A 69 -10.64 28.70 -3.12
N ASP A 70 -11.54 29.65 -2.82
CA ASP A 70 -11.62 30.97 -3.46
C ASP A 70 -12.24 32.01 -2.49
N ALA A 71 -12.83 33.09 -3.02
CA ALA A 71 -13.43 34.14 -2.19
C ALA A 71 -14.71 33.69 -1.45
N ASN A 72 -15.40 32.66 -1.95
CA ASN A 72 -16.68 32.17 -1.44
C ASN A 72 -16.59 30.72 -0.91
N ASN A 73 -15.46 30.06 -1.12
CA ASN A 73 -15.19 28.68 -0.73
C ASN A 73 -13.91 28.60 0.11
N ALA A 74 -13.96 27.99 1.29
CA ALA A 74 -12.81 27.97 2.20
C ALA A 74 -12.81 26.76 3.13
N LEU A 75 -11.61 26.30 3.50
CA LEU A 75 -11.39 25.28 4.52
C LEU A 75 -10.75 25.91 5.76
N ALA A 76 -11.24 25.51 6.94
CA ALA A 76 -10.64 25.86 8.21
C ALA A 76 -10.77 24.72 9.22
N SER A 77 -9.91 24.67 10.23
CA SER A 77 -9.96 23.66 11.29
C SER A 77 -9.69 24.24 12.67
N THR A 78 -10.10 23.49 13.70
CA THR A 78 -9.79 23.76 15.11
C THR A 78 -9.91 22.49 15.93
N ALA A 79 -9.26 22.45 17.09
CA ALA A 79 -9.50 21.38 18.07
C ALA A 79 -10.89 21.55 18.72
N SER A 80 -11.54 20.42 18.98
CA SER A 80 -12.77 20.35 19.75
C SER A 80 -12.54 20.82 21.19
N VAL A 81 -13.59 21.36 21.79
CA VAL A 81 -13.59 21.81 23.18
C VAL A 81 -14.59 20.96 23.93
N SER A 82 -14.09 20.12 24.85
CA SER A 82 -14.93 19.15 25.59
C SER A 82 -15.71 18.23 24.66
N ASP A 83 -15.05 17.69 23.64
CA ASP A 83 -15.61 16.80 22.59
C ASP A 83 -16.62 17.46 21.63
N ASP A 84 -16.87 18.76 21.75
CA ASP A 84 -17.76 19.51 20.87
C ASP A 84 -16.99 20.46 19.95
N CYS A 85 -17.41 20.51 18.69
CA CYS A 85 -16.88 21.50 17.74
C CYS A 85 -17.47 22.89 18.02
N PRO A 86 -16.65 23.96 17.94
CA PRO A 86 -17.16 25.32 17.98
C PRO A 86 -18.22 25.58 16.89
N ALA A 87 -19.13 26.51 17.14
CA ALA A 87 -20.20 26.85 16.19
C ALA A 87 -19.62 27.38 14.85
N PRO A 88 -20.36 27.25 13.74
CA PRO A 88 -19.96 27.84 12.45
C PRO A 88 -19.64 29.33 12.57
N GLY A 89 -18.53 29.74 11.97
CA GLY A 89 -18.02 31.12 11.97
C GLY A 89 -17.24 31.50 13.23
N ASN A 90 -16.98 30.57 14.15
CA ASN A 90 -16.17 30.86 15.33
C ASN A 90 -14.72 31.21 14.96
N VAL A 91 -14.15 32.22 15.63
CA VAL A 91 -12.78 32.70 15.42
C VAL A 91 -11.69 31.68 15.77
N SER A 92 -12.04 30.59 16.45
CA SER A 92 -11.12 29.48 16.74
C SER A 92 -10.73 28.71 15.49
N PHE A 93 -11.62 28.61 14.49
CA PHE A 93 -11.31 28.03 13.19
C PHE A 93 -10.22 28.83 12.50
N LYS A 94 -9.07 28.18 12.30
CA LYS A 94 -7.94 28.75 11.57
C LYS A 94 -7.97 28.24 10.15
N SER A 95 -7.59 29.11 9.22
CA SER A 95 -7.50 28.77 7.79
C SER A 95 -6.69 27.49 7.60
N VAL A 96 -7.04 26.73 6.56
CA VAL A 96 -6.49 25.42 6.18
C VAL A 96 -6.85 24.27 7.13
N LEU A 97 -6.53 23.04 6.70
CA LEU A 97 -6.65 21.83 7.50
C LEU A 97 -5.38 21.64 8.34
N ASN A 98 -5.42 22.04 9.60
CA ASN A 98 -4.29 21.95 10.51
C ASN A 98 -4.20 20.55 11.12
N GLN A 99 -3.02 19.93 11.02
CA GLN A 99 -2.78 18.59 11.58
C GLN A 99 -3.08 18.57 13.09
N GLY A 100 -3.78 17.52 13.53
CA GLY A 100 -4.11 17.30 14.94
C GLY A 100 -5.46 17.88 15.38
N ASP A 101 -6.03 18.83 14.63
CA ASP A 101 -7.40 19.28 14.86
C ASP A 101 -8.41 18.16 14.54
N ASP A 102 -9.60 18.20 15.11
CA ASP A 102 -10.66 17.19 14.94
C ASP A 102 -12.02 17.81 14.57
N CYS A 103 -12.07 19.13 14.37
CA CYS A 103 -13.21 19.85 13.84
C CYS A 103 -12.80 20.61 12.59
N ILE A 104 -13.58 20.47 11.52
CA ILE A 104 -13.40 21.22 10.29
C ILE A 104 -14.60 22.12 10.04
N GLN A 105 -14.35 23.27 9.43
CA GLN A 105 -15.36 24.14 8.87
C GLN A 105 -15.18 24.23 7.37
N LEU A 106 -16.23 23.85 6.64
CA LEU A 106 -16.37 24.03 5.21
C LEU A 106 -17.16 25.32 4.97
N THR A 107 -16.67 26.17 4.07
CA THR A 107 -17.47 27.25 3.49
C THR A 107 -17.71 26.90 2.02
N ILE A 108 -18.97 26.74 1.61
CA ILE A 108 -19.33 26.28 0.25
C ILE A 108 -20.41 27.19 -0.33
N GLU A 109 -20.18 27.70 -1.53
CA GLU A 109 -21.12 28.55 -2.29
C GLU A 109 -22.21 27.73 -3.00
N ASP A 110 -23.49 28.11 -2.83
CA ASP A 110 -24.64 27.60 -3.60
C ASP A 110 -24.48 27.87 -5.11
N GLY A 111 -24.44 26.80 -5.91
CA GLY A 111 -24.09 26.81 -7.33
C GLY A 111 -22.60 26.97 -7.65
N GLY A 112 -21.73 26.94 -6.64
CA GLY A 112 -20.29 27.11 -6.75
C GLY A 112 -19.53 25.84 -7.19
N PRO A 113 -18.19 25.89 -7.26
CA PRO A 113 -17.37 24.77 -7.74
C PRO A 113 -17.41 23.52 -6.86
N ASN A 114 -17.73 23.67 -5.57
CA ASN A 114 -17.80 22.59 -4.57
C ASN A 114 -19.24 22.17 -4.23
N ASP A 115 -20.25 22.76 -4.87
CA ASP A 115 -21.64 22.36 -4.70
C ASP A 115 -21.99 21.27 -5.72
N ALA A 116 -22.47 20.12 -5.23
CA ALA A 116 -22.48 18.90 -6.03
C ALA A 116 -23.52 18.88 -7.14
N ASP A 117 -24.63 19.59 -6.98
CA ASP A 117 -25.62 19.74 -8.04
C ASP A 117 -25.30 20.90 -9.00
N GLY A 118 -24.38 21.79 -8.61
CA GLY A 118 -23.91 22.95 -9.36
C GLY A 118 -24.99 23.99 -9.68
N LYS A 119 -26.12 24.01 -8.95
CA LYS A 119 -27.25 24.90 -9.22
C LYS A 119 -27.36 25.97 -8.15
N VAL A 120 -27.60 27.20 -8.58
CA VAL A 120 -28.01 28.29 -7.68
C VAL A 120 -29.50 28.11 -7.33
N ASN A 121 -29.78 27.34 -6.28
CA ASN A 121 -31.15 27.00 -5.87
C ASN A 121 -31.40 27.18 -4.36
N GLY A 122 -30.42 27.71 -3.63
CA GLY A 122 -30.46 27.87 -2.19
C GLY A 122 -30.18 26.56 -1.43
N ILE A 123 -29.56 25.59 -2.10
CA ILE A 123 -29.17 24.30 -1.55
C ILE A 123 -27.69 24.08 -1.87
N VAL A 124 -26.90 23.68 -0.88
CA VAL A 124 -25.56 23.16 -1.09
C VAL A 124 -25.60 21.66 -0.84
N SER A 125 -25.15 20.87 -1.81
CA SER A 125 -25.02 19.41 -1.71
C SER A 125 -23.55 18.99 -1.62
N ASP A 126 -23.24 18.09 -0.68
CA ASP A 126 -21.88 17.64 -0.41
C ASP A 126 -21.82 16.15 -0.14
N PRO A 127 -21.28 15.37 -1.09
CA PRO A 127 -20.46 14.22 -0.75
C PRO A 127 -18.97 14.59 -0.82
N GLY A 128 -18.24 14.28 0.25
CA GLY A 128 -16.84 14.63 0.39
C GLY A 128 -16.21 14.10 1.67
N GLY A 129 -14.91 14.36 1.85
CA GLY A 129 -14.23 13.91 3.06
C GLY A 129 -12.78 14.34 3.17
N ILE A 130 -12.25 14.19 4.38
CA ILE A 130 -10.81 14.36 4.65
C ILE A 130 -10.08 13.16 4.10
N ALA A 131 -9.09 13.42 3.26
CA ALA A 131 -8.32 12.42 2.57
C ALA A 131 -6.82 12.64 2.74
N VAL A 132 -6.08 11.54 2.72
CA VAL A 132 -4.62 11.50 2.59
C VAL A 132 -4.26 10.62 1.41
N ALA A 133 -3.19 10.95 0.70
CA ALA A 133 -2.74 10.12 -0.42
C ALA A 133 -2.46 8.69 0.08
N SER A 134 -3.03 7.70 -0.61
CA SER A 134 -2.68 6.29 -0.49
C SER A 134 -1.21 6.15 -0.84
N THR A 135 -0.38 5.76 0.12
CA THR A 135 1.02 5.43 -0.17
C THR A 135 1.13 3.93 -0.39
N THR A 136 1.10 3.50 -1.65
CA THR A 136 1.45 2.12 -1.99
C THR A 136 2.97 1.97 -1.89
N PRO A 137 3.50 1.02 -1.10
CA PRO A 137 4.93 0.78 -1.08
C PRO A 137 5.38 0.30 -2.46
N GLU A 138 6.41 0.96 -3.00
CA GLU A 138 7.08 0.48 -4.21
C GLU A 138 8.10 -0.57 -3.78
N VAL A 139 8.06 -1.74 -4.43
CA VAL A 139 8.97 -2.86 -4.14
C VAL A 139 9.78 -3.17 -5.39
N SER A 140 11.10 -3.30 -5.22
CA SER A 140 12.01 -3.75 -6.26
C SER A 140 12.85 -4.92 -5.77
N ILE A 141 13.29 -5.77 -6.70
CA ILE A 141 14.16 -6.91 -6.40
C ILE A 141 15.40 -6.84 -7.29
N ALA A 142 16.56 -7.10 -6.70
CA ALA A 142 17.84 -7.14 -7.39
C ALA A 142 18.65 -8.36 -6.97
N VAL A 143 19.42 -8.92 -7.89
CA VAL A 143 20.43 -9.93 -7.60
C VAL A 143 21.70 -9.21 -7.14
N VAL A 144 22.22 -9.55 -5.95
CA VAL A 144 23.34 -8.82 -5.34
C VAL A 144 24.69 -9.32 -5.82
N SER A 145 24.90 -10.63 -5.87
CA SER A 145 26.05 -11.31 -6.48
C SER A 145 26.05 -12.81 -6.14
N ASN A 146 26.63 -13.61 -7.02
CA ASN A 146 27.01 -15.02 -6.77
C ASN A 146 28.51 -15.17 -7.03
N ASN A 147 29.26 -15.63 -6.03
CA ASN A 147 30.69 -15.90 -6.16
C ASN A 147 30.99 -17.40 -6.41
N ALA A 148 30.00 -18.27 -6.25
CA ALA A 148 30.10 -19.70 -6.52
C ALA A 148 29.27 -20.03 -7.77
N ASN A 149 29.95 -20.38 -8.86
CA ASN A 149 29.33 -20.73 -10.15
C ASN A 149 29.67 -22.17 -10.58
N THR A 150 30.22 -22.96 -9.68
CA THR A 150 30.63 -24.34 -9.96
C THR A 150 30.27 -25.18 -8.75
N PHE A 151 29.38 -26.14 -8.95
CA PHE A 151 28.93 -27.05 -7.91
C PHE A 151 29.21 -28.49 -8.35
N SER A 152 29.46 -29.35 -7.37
CA SER A 152 29.69 -30.78 -7.57
C SER A 152 28.58 -31.61 -6.93
N ARG A 153 28.31 -32.77 -7.52
CA ARG A 153 27.49 -33.78 -6.85
C ARG A 153 28.17 -34.15 -5.52
N ASN A 154 27.39 -34.21 -4.44
CA ASN A 154 27.80 -34.33 -3.02
C ASN A 154 28.15 -33.04 -2.28
N ASP A 155 28.16 -31.88 -2.96
CA ASP A 155 28.11 -30.62 -2.23
C ASP A 155 26.87 -30.66 -1.32
N GLN A 156 27.01 -30.19 -0.08
CA GLN A 156 25.85 -30.13 0.81
C GLN A 156 24.94 -28.97 0.37
N GLU A 157 24.21 -28.36 1.28
CA GLU A 157 23.51 -27.12 0.98
C GLU A 157 24.51 -26.03 0.60
N GLN A 158 24.34 -25.42 -0.58
CA GLN A 158 25.18 -24.32 -1.07
C GLN A 158 24.34 -23.10 -1.39
N VAL A 159 24.84 -21.92 -1.04
CA VAL A 159 24.25 -20.64 -1.44
C VAL A 159 24.45 -20.43 -2.93
N VAL A 160 23.36 -20.30 -3.67
CA VAL A 160 23.38 -20.16 -5.14
C VAL A 160 22.85 -18.83 -5.63
N LEU A 161 21.95 -18.15 -4.90
CA LEU A 161 21.52 -16.79 -5.23
C LEU A 161 21.46 -15.93 -3.97
N ARG A 162 21.94 -14.69 -4.09
CA ARG A 162 21.67 -13.62 -3.11
C ARG A 162 20.79 -12.56 -3.74
N LEU A 163 19.67 -12.28 -3.11
CA LEU A 163 18.68 -11.31 -3.55
C LEU A 163 18.56 -10.19 -2.54
N LYS A 164 18.27 -9.00 -3.04
CA LYS A 164 17.90 -7.85 -2.23
C LYS A 164 16.55 -7.34 -2.69
N VAL A 165 15.60 -7.35 -1.78
CA VAL A 165 14.27 -6.78 -1.95
C VAL A 165 14.25 -5.44 -1.25
N THR A 166 14.00 -4.36 -1.99
CA THR A 166 13.94 -3.00 -1.44
C THR A 166 12.50 -2.49 -1.48
N ALA A 167 11.95 -2.10 -0.33
CA ALA A 167 10.62 -1.49 -0.23
C ALA A 167 10.75 0.00 0.13
N SER A 168 10.01 0.89 -0.55
CA SER A 168 10.05 2.33 -0.27
C SER A 168 9.42 2.67 1.07
N LEU A 169 8.39 1.94 1.49
CA LEU A 169 7.66 2.09 2.74
C LEU A 169 7.42 0.73 3.40
N ALA A 170 7.15 0.72 4.69
CA ALA A 170 6.72 -0.48 5.39
C ALA A 170 5.29 -0.88 5.00
N GLY A 171 4.95 -2.15 5.16
CA GLY A 171 3.58 -2.66 4.96
C GLY A 171 3.36 -3.39 3.64
N ALA A 172 4.38 -3.48 2.78
CA ALA A 172 4.39 -4.49 1.73
C ALA A 172 4.71 -5.87 2.32
N GLN A 173 4.27 -6.91 1.63
CA GLN A 173 4.57 -8.29 2.00
C GLN A 173 4.95 -9.09 0.76
N LEU A 174 5.82 -10.09 0.96
CA LEU A 174 6.18 -11.06 -0.06
C LEU A 174 5.42 -12.37 0.22
N ASP A 175 4.44 -12.67 -0.62
CA ASP A 175 3.63 -13.90 -0.52
C ASP A 175 4.28 -15.09 -1.26
N SER A 176 4.90 -14.80 -2.41
CA SER A 176 5.57 -15.82 -3.24
C SER A 176 6.76 -15.25 -3.98
N LEU A 177 7.68 -16.13 -4.36
CA LEU A 177 8.83 -15.84 -5.21
C LEU A 177 9.00 -16.95 -6.22
N GLN A 178 9.00 -16.62 -7.52
CA GLN A 178 9.32 -17.59 -8.57
C GLN A 178 10.75 -17.38 -9.07
N ILE A 179 11.48 -18.48 -9.23
CA ILE A 179 12.79 -18.53 -9.89
C ILE A 179 12.73 -19.44 -11.11
N SER A 180 13.60 -19.18 -12.08
CA SER A 180 13.81 -20.04 -13.25
C SER A 180 15.28 -20.46 -13.28
N SER A 181 15.54 -21.73 -13.55
CA SER A 181 16.88 -22.25 -13.78
C SER A 181 17.21 -22.33 -15.28
N SER A 182 18.50 -22.41 -15.56
CA SER A 182 19.05 -22.73 -16.87
C SER A 182 20.50 -23.17 -16.69
N GLY A 183 21.02 -24.16 -17.42
CA GLY A 183 22.44 -24.46 -17.38
C GLY A 183 22.77 -25.91 -17.70
N ASP A 184 23.92 -26.38 -17.19
CA ASP A 184 24.34 -27.77 -17.36
C ASP A 184 23.90 -28.64 -16.16
N LEU A 185 23.56 -28.02 -15.04
CA LEU A 185 23.02 -28.69 -13.86
C LEU A 185 21.61 -29.20 -14.15
N ASN A 186 21.34 -30.49 -13.88
CA ASN A 186 19.99 -31.00 -14.02
C ASN A 186 19.24 -30.88 -12.70
N GLU A 187 18.46 -29.82 -12.50
CA GLU A 187 17.88 -29.55 -11.17
C GLU A 187 16.96 -30.66 -10.66
N GLN A 188 16.19 -31.29 -11.55
CA GLN A 188 15.26 -32.37 -11.20
C GLN A 188 16.00 -33.59 -10.62
N THR A 189 17.12 -33.98 -11.24
CA THR A 189 17.82 -35.22 -10.89
C THR A 189 18.99 -34.98 -9.95
N ASP A 190 19.66 -33.82 -9.99
CA ASP A 190 20.85 -33.53 -9.20
C ASP A 190 20.55 -32.83 -7.86
N LEU A 191 19.39 -32.17 -7.71
CA LEU A 191 19.00 -31.52 -6.45
C LEU A 191 17.94 -32.32 -5.68
N SER A 192 18.06 -32.35 -4.35
CA SER A 192 17.03 -32.90 -3.46
C SER A 192 16.10 -31.84 -2.90
N LEU A 193 16.58 -30.61 -2.75
CA LEU A 193 15.82 -29.50 -2.18
C LEU A 193 16.41 -28.18 -2.67
N VAL A 194 15.54 -27.20 -2.84
CA VAL A 194 15.90 -25.79 -2.97
C VAL A 194 15.20 -25.05 -1.84
N ALA A 195 15.92 -24.21 -1.12
CA ALA A 195 15.37 -23.46 0.00
C ALA A 195 15.59 -21.96 -0.16
N LEU A 196 14.63 -21.19 0.34
CA LEU A 196 14.65 -19.74 0.41
C LEU A 196 14.77 -19.34 1.88
N TYR A 197 15.81 -18.58 2.20
CA TYR A 197 16.07 -18.05 3.53
C TYR A 197 16.05 -16.53 3.53
N GLN A 198 15.74 -15.97 4.69
CA GLN A 198 16.08 -14.59 5.02
C GLN A 198 17.50 -14.52 5.59
N ASP A 199 18.28 -13.57 5.09
CA ASP A 199 19.64 -13.22 5.55
C ASP A 199 19.52 -11.92 6.35
N THR A 200 19.43 -12.03 7.68
CA THR A 200 19.05 -10.92 8.57
C THR A 200 20.25 -10.02 8.85
N ASP A 201 21.46 -10.59 8.87
CA ASP A 201 22.70 -9.85 9.12
C ASP A 201 23.44 -9.44 7.83
N ALA A 202 22.90 -9.81 6.67
CA ALA A 202 23.43 -9.55 5.33
C ALA A 202 24.81 -10.18 5.08
N ASN A 203 25.17 -11.24 5.81
CA ASN A 203 26.45 -11.92 5.70
C ASN A 203 26.53 -12.85 4.47
N GLY A 204 25.40 -13.15 3.82
CA GLY A 204 25.30 -14.02 2.66
C GLY A 204 24.99 -15.49 2.97
N GLU A 205 24.68 -15.82 4.22
CA GLU A 205 24.19 -17.11 4.68
C GLU A 205 22.70 -16.99 5.06
N GLY A 206 21.98 -18.12 5.01
CA GLY A 206 20.57 -18.15 5.37
C GLY A 206 20.38 -18.29 6.88
N ASP A 207 19.64 -17.37 7.51
CA ASP A 207 19.33 -17.43 8.94
C ASP A 207 17.99 -18.13 9.21
N THR A 208 16.94 -17.68 8.51
CA THR A 208 15.56 -18.11 8.74
C THR A 208 14.98 -18.72 7.48
N LEU A 209 14.59 -19.99 7.53
CA LEU A 209 13.93 -20.66 6.42
C LEU A 209 12.53 -20.07 6.19
N LEU A 210 12.28 -19.57 4.99
CA LEU A 210 10.98 -18.99 4.60
C LEU A 210 10.13 -20.00 3.83
N ALA A 211 10.74 -20.72 2.90
CA ALA A 211 10.08 -21.70 2.05
C ALA A 211 11.10 -22.68 1.44
N SER A 212 10.62 -23.82 0.94
CA SER A 212 11.44 -24.76 0.17
C SER A 212 10.61 -25.48 -0.88
N GLY A 213 11.29 -26.05 -1.88
CA GLY A 213 10.64 -26.79 -2.95
C GLY A 213 11.63 -27.59 -3.79
N ILE A 214 11.16 -28.11 -4.91
CA ILE A 214 11.93 -28.92 -5.86
C ILE A 214 11.61 -28.52 -7.29
N TYR A 215 12.59 -28.57 -8.17
CA TYR A 215 12.35 -28.44 -9.60
C TYR A 215 11.69 -29.70 -10.14
N LEU A 216 10.62 -29.53 -10.92
CA LEU A 216 9.90 -30.63 -11.56
C LEU A 216 10.47 -31.00 -12.93
N GLN A 217 11.32 -30.14 -13.50
CA GLN A 217 11.94 -30.29 -14.81
C GLN A 217 13.35 -29.70 -14.78
N ASP A 218 14.21 -30.21 -15.66
CA ASP A 218 15.49 -29.60 -16.00
C ASP A 218 15.27 -28.23 -16.66
N ASP A 219 16.09 -27.21 -16.33
CA ASP A 219 15.90 -25.82 -16.80
C ASP A 219 14.48 -25.28 -16.53
N GLY A 220 13.90 -25.65 -15.39
CA GLY A 220 12.51 -25.40 -15.05
C GLY A 220 12.27 -24.12 -14.25
N GLN A 221 11.02 -23.93 -13.81
CA GLN A 221 10.65 -22.92 -12.83
C GLN A 221 10.34 -23.56 -11.48
N LEU A 222 10.64 -22.83 -10.41
CA LEU A 222 10.25 -23.15 -9.05
C LEU A 222 9.58 -21.93 -8.41
N GLU A 223 8.38 -22.12 -7.88
CA GLU A 223 7.68 -21.12 -7.08
C GLU A 223 7.79 -21.47 -5.59
N PHE A 224 8.32 -20.53 -4.80
CA PHE A 224 8.23 -20.54 -3.35
C PHE A 224 6.94 -19.85 -2.95
N THR A 225 5.99 -20.59 -2.39
CA THR A 225 4.84 -20.01 -1.70
C THR A 225 5.15 -19.94 -0.20
N LEU A 226 5.13 -18.76 0.39
CA LEU A 226 5.39 -18.59 1.82
C LEU A 226 4.13 -18.90 2.61
N SER A 227 4.22 -19.83 3.55
CA SER A 227 3.09 -20.18 4.43
C SER A 227 2.71 -19.02 5.37
N THR A 228 3.67 -18.15 5.66
CA THR A 228 3.48 -16.87 6.35
C THR A 228 4.14 -15.79 5.48
N PRO A 229 3.38 -14.83 4.93
CA PRO A 229 3.95 -13.78 4.08
C PRO A 229 5.05 -13.01 4.81
N LEU A 230 6.19 -12.82 4.15
CA LEU A 230 7.30 -12.07 4.72
C LEU A 230 6.96 -10.58 4.70
N GLN A 231 6.82 -9.99 5.88
CA GLN A 231 6.55 -8.55 6.03
C GLN A 231 7.80 -7.74 5.70
N LEU A 232 7.67 -6.78 4.78
CA LEU A 232 8.77 -5.92 4.36
C LEU A 232 8.72 -4.60 5.13
N SER A 233 9.83 -4.29 5.79
CA SER A 233 10.09 -2.95 6.32
C SER A 233 10.57 -2.03 5.20
N SER A 234 10.46 -0.71 5.41
CA SER A 234 11.10 0.26 4.50
C SER A 234 12.62 0.02 4.50
N GLY A 235 13.22 0.03 3.32
CA GLY A 235 14.63 -0.30 3.09
C GLY A 235 14.84 -1.70 2.52
N ASP A 236 16.01 -2.26 2.79
CA ASP A 236 16.50 -3.50 2.18
C ASP A 236 16.20 -4.74 3.05
N THR A 237 15.66 -5.77 2.42
CA THR A 237 15.53 -7.14 2.95
C THR A 237 16.41 -8.07 2.11
N HIS A 238 17.31 -8.80 2.76
CA HIS A 238 18.22 -9.72 2.06
C HIS A 238 17.67 -11.15 2.13
N LEU A 239 17.68 -11.82 0.98
CA LEU A 239 17.23 -13.20 0.85
C LEU A 239 18.35 -14.03 0.20
N VAL A 240 18.40 -15.29 0.59
CA VAL A 240 19.36 -16.27 0.09
C VAL A 240 18.61 -17.48 -0.42
N ILE A 241 18.98 -17.96 -1.61
CA ILE A 241 18.51 -19.23 -2.15
C ILE A 241 19.65 -20.22 -2.09
N THR A 242 19.35 -21.41 -1.59
CA THR A 242 20.30 -22.52 -1.49
C THR A 242 19.85 -23.72 -2.30
N TYR A 243 20.82 -24.46 -2.82
CA TYR A 243 20.63 -25.77 -3.46
C TYR A 243 21.23 -26.86 -2.57
N GLN A 244 20.43 -27.87 -2.25
CA GLN A 244 20.90 -29.10 -1.61
C GLN A 244 21.10 -30.17 -2.69
N PHE A 245 22.35 -30.50 -2.99
CA PHE A 245 22.67 -31.52 -3.99
C PHE A 245 22.43 -32.93 -3.43
N LYS A 246 21.95 -33.83 -4.31
CA LYS A 246 21.78 -35.24 -3.97
C LYS A 246 23.13 -35.89 -3.76
N GLN A 247 23.22 -36.72 -2.72
CA GLN A 247 24.38 -37.55 -2.49
C GLN A 247 24.40 -38.75 -3.44
N CYS A 248 25.58 -39.06 -3.98
CA CYS A 248 25.83 -40.30 -4.68
C CYS A 248 25.82 -41.47 -3.70
N PRO A 249 25.08 -42.57 -3.97
CA PRO A 249 25.19 -43.78 -3.16
C PRO A 249 26.64 -44.31 -3.17
N THR A 250 27.14 -44.71 -2.01
CA THR A 250 28.50 -45.25 -1.87
C THR A 250 28.68 -46.53 -2.70
N GLY A 251 29.71 -46.56 -3.56
CA GLY A 251 30.10 -47.75 -4.34
C GLY A 251 29.58 -47.83 -5.78
N LEU A 252 28.93 -46.79 -6.32
CA LEU A 252 28.49 -46.74 -7.72
C LEU A 252 29.38 -45.81 -8.57
N ALA A 253 30.33 -46.39 -9.31
CA ALA A 253 31.26 -45.65 -10.19
C ALA A 253 30.57 -44.86 -11.33
N SER A 254 29.33 -45.20 -11.68
CA SER A 254 28.56 -44.50 -12.73
C SER A 254 28.05 -43.12 -12.33
N CYS A 255 28.13 -42.78 -11.04
CA CYS A 255 27.69 -41.50 -10.47
C CYS A 255 28.86 -40.68 -9.90
N ASP A 256 30.09 -41.20 -9.98
CA ASP A 256 31.36 -40.68 -9.44
C ASP A 256 32.10 -39.76 -10.42
N THR A 257 31.39 -39.22 -11.43
CA THR A 257 31.99 -38.18 -12.28
C THR A 257 31.93 -36.87 -11.51
N THR A 258 33.07 -36.48 -10.94
CA THR A 258 33.46 -35.15 -10.44
C THR A 258 33.38 -34.09 -11.55
N THR A 259 32.24 -33.98 -12.22
CA THR A 259 31.98 -32.98 -13.24
C THR A 259 31.35 -31.79 -12.54
N GLU A 260 32.16 -30.74 -12.33
CA GLU A 260 31.67 -29.41 -11.95
C GLU A 260 30.61 -28.98 -12.96
N ARG A 261 29.46 -28.50 -12.47
CA ARG A 261 28.37 -27.98 -13.31
C ARG A 261 28.12 -26.52 -12.96
N ARG A 262 27.76 -25.75 -13.99
CA ARG A 262 27.41 -24.33 -13.89
C ARG A 262 25.91 -24.13 -13.95
#